data_AF-A0A5P2H0Z6-F1
#
_entry.id   AF-A0A5P2H0Z6-F1
#
_cell.length_a   1.000
_cell.length_b   1.000
_cell.length_c   1.000
_cell.angle_alpha   90.00
_cell.angle_beta   90.00
_cell.angle_gamma   90.00
#
_symmetry.space_group_name_H-M   'P 1'
#
loop_
_entity.id
_entity.type
_entity.pdbx_description
1 polymer ?
#
loop_
_entity_poly.entity_id
_entity_poly.type
_entity_poly.pdbx_seq_one_letter_code
_entity_poly.pdbx_strand_id
1 'polypeptide(L)'
;MKKTDLEKNKGLKINNDMKHAAAVRGGAGGQGEKIDRREQRRLDQAAGLVPFACKLDGKLVARLQELAKDHPGGINGLMGEVVTKGLGD
;
A
#
# COMPACT_ATOMS: atom_id res chain seq x y z
N MET A 1 -10.16 -16.58 37.30
CA MET A 1 -9.55 -15.25 37.03
C MET A 1 -10.10 -14.27 38.04
N LYS A 2 -9.25 -13.52 38.75
CA LYS A 2 -9.71 -12.58 39.78
C LYS A 2 -10.34 -11.36 39.08
N LYS A 3 -11.38 -10.75 39.66
CA LYS A 3 -12.09 -9.60 39.08
C LYS A 3 -11.13 -8.44 38.73
N THR A 4 -10.08 -8.28 39.52
CA THR A 4 -8.99 -7.31 39.31
C THR A 4 -8.21 -7.54 38.02
N ASP A 5 -8.03 -8.79 37.60
CA ASP A 5 -7.28 -9.13 36.39
C ASP A 5 -8.09 -8.79 35.14
N LEU A 6 -9.42 -8.87 35.26
CA LEU A 6 -10.35 -8.53 34.21
C LEU A 6 -10.37 -7.01 33.93
N GLU A 7 -10.33 -6.19 34.99
CA GLU A 7 -10.22 -4.74 34.85
C GLU A 7 -8.84 -4.31 34.30
N LYS A 8 -7.77 -4.99 34.70
CA LYS A 8 -6.43 -4.78 34.12
C LYS A 8 -6.41 -5.11 32.62
N ASN A 9 -7.00 -6.23 32.22
CA ASN A 9 -7.07 -6.62 30.81
C ASN A 9 -7.92 -5.65 29.98
N LYS A 10 -9.00 -5.11 30.55
CA LYS A 10 -9.79 -4.05 29.90
C LYS A 10 -8.95 -2.77 29.70
N GLY A 11 -8.22 -2.34 30.72
CA GLY A 11 -7.32 -1.18 30.61
C GLY A 11 -6.21 -1.38 29.58
N LEU A 12 -5.63 -2.58 29.52
CA LEU A 12 -4.63 -2.94 28.51
C LEU A 12 -5.22 -2.91 27.09
N LYS A 13 -6.45 -3.39 26.92
CA LYS A 13 -7.15 -3.37 25.63
C LYS A 13 -7.41 -1.95 25.14
N ILE A 14 -7.96 -1.08 26.00
CA ILE A 14 -8.21 0.33 25.68
C ILE A 14 -6.91 1.06 25.29
N ASN A 15 -5.83 0.83 26.04
CA ASN A 15 -4.53 1.43 25.71
C ASN A 15 -3.97 0.93 24.37
N ASN A 16 -4.19 -0.33 24.03
CA ASN A 16 -3.77 -0.88 22.74
C ASN A 16 -4.58 -0.26 21.58
N ASP A 17 -5.90 -0.15 21.75
CA ASP A 17 -6.79 0.47 20.78
C ASP A 17 -6.42 1.94 20.51
N MET A 18 -6.08 2.71 21.56
CA MET A 18 -5.62 4.09 21.40
C MET A 18 -4.28 4.19 20.66
N LYS A 19 -3.32 3.30 20.93
CA LYS A 19 -2.03 3.25 20.23
C LYS A 19 -2.21 2.91 18.76
N HIS A 20 -3.08 1.94 18.44
CA HIS A 20 -3.43 1.60 17.06
C HIS A 20 -4.13 2.76 16.34
N ALA A 21 -5.06 3.45 17.00
CA ALA A 21 -5.73 4.63 16.42
C ALA A 21 -4.75 5.78 16.13
N ALA A 22 -3.71 5.95 16.97
CA ALA A 22 -2.65 6.92 16.72
C ALA A 22 -1.73 6.51 15.55
N ALA A 23 -1.40 5.22 15.41
CA ALA A 23 -0.62 4.69 14.30
C ALA A 23 -1.33 4.84 12.94
N VAL A 24 -2.66 4.73 12.91
CA VAL A 24 -3.48 4.92 11.70
C VAL A 24 -3.44 6.38 11.19
N ARG A 25 -3.25 7.37 12.06
CA ARG A 25 -3.16 8.79 11.65
C ARG A 25 -1.80 9.18 11.07
N GLY A 26 -0.76 8.36 11.25
CA GLY A 26 0.61 8.66 10.81
C GLY A 26 1.00 8.11 9.43
N GLY A 27 0.12 7.42 8.71
CA GLY A 27 0.50 6.80 7.43
C GLY A 27 -0.66 6.22 6.64
N ALA A 28 -1.42 7.08 5.95
CA ALA A 28 -2.39 6.64 4.95
C ALA A 28 -2.68 7.76 3.93
N GLY A 29 -1.77 7.96 2.98
CA GLY A 29 -2.17 8.48 1.68
C GLY A 29 -2.98 7.40 0.95
N GLY A 30 -4.13 7.77 0.38
CA GLY A 30 -4.90 6.96 -0.56
C GLY A 30 -6.28 6.53 -0.08
N GLN A 31 -7.29 7.34 -0.41
CA GLN A 31 -8.71 7.03 -0.33
C GLN A 31 -9.14 6.20 -1.55
N GLY A 32 -8.86 4.90 -1.53
CA GLY A 32 -9.48 3.91 -2.42
C GLY A 32 -9.92 2.73 -1.57
N GLU A 33 -11.01 2.05 -1.96
CA GLU A 33 -11.51 0.83 -1.32
C GLU A 33 -10.34 -0.06 -0.89
N LYS A 34 -10.11 -0.13 0.43
CA LYS A 34 -8.95 -0.82 1.00
C LYS A 34 -9.20 -2.32 0.91
N ILE A 35 -8.97 -2.90 -0.26
CA ILE A 35 -8.66 -4.32 -0.37
C ILE A 35 -7.55 -4.59 0.66
N ASP A 36 -7.70 -5.65 1.47
CA ASP A 36 -6.68 -6.04 2.43
C ASP A 36 -5.33 -6.12 1.69
N ARG A 37 -4.33 -5.38 2.16
CA ARG A 37 -2.99 -5.32 1.54
C ARG A 37 -2.37 -6.71 1.38
N ARG A 38 -2.78 -7.68 2.20
CA ARG A 38 -2.36 -9.08 2.05
C ARG A 38 -3.01 -9.73 0.83
N GLU A 39 -4.28 -9.47 0.58
CA GLU A 39 -4.99 -10.00 -0.57
C GLU A 39 -4.52 -9.35 -1.86
N GLN A 40 -4.27 -8.05 -1.85
CA GLN A 40 -3.66 -7.35 -2.99
C GLN A 40 -2.30 -7.96 -3.35
N ARG A 41 -1.42 -8.20 -2.36
CA ARG A 41 -0.14 -8.88 -2.60
C ARG A 41 -0.30 -10.31 -3.11
N ARG A 42 -1.34 -11.03 -2.69
CA ARG A 42 -1.63 -12.39 -3.19
C ARG A 42 -2.04 -12.35 -4.66
N LEU A 43 -2.91 -11.40 -5.04
CA LEU A 43 -3.30 -11.17 -6.42
C LEU A 43 -2.12 -10.75 -7.28
N ASP A 44 -1.27 -9.86 -6.77
CA ASP A 44 -0.05 -9.43 -7.44
C ASP A 44 0.91 -10.61 -7.67
N GLN A 45 1.11 -11.45 -6.65
CA GLN A 45 1.92 -12.68 -6.77
C GLN A 45 1.33 -13.67 -7.78
N ALA A 46 0.01 -13.85 -7.78
CA ALA A 46 -0.67 -14.71 -8.75
C ALA A 46 -0.51 -14.17 -10.19
N ALA A 47 -0.46 -12.85 -10.35
CA ALA A 47 -0.18 -12.17 -11.61
C ALA A 47 1.32 -12.10 -11.96
N GLY A 48 2.21 -12.69 -11.13
CA GLY A 48 3.66 -12.66 -11.33
C GLY A 48 4.33 -11.29 -11.08
N LEU A 49 3.62 -10.34 -10.48
CA LEU A 49 4.13 -9.01 -10.18
C LEU A 49 5.11 -9.07 -9.00
N VAL A 50 6.33 -8.57 -9.23
CA VAL A 50 7.37 -8.48 -8.21
C VAL A 50 7.57 -7.01 -7.82
N PRO A 51 7.58 -6.67 -6.52
CA PRO A 51 7.88 -5.32 -6.08
C PRO A 51 9.34 -4.97 -6.39
N PHE A 52 9.55 -4.05 -7.34
CA PHE A 52 10.87 -3.58 -7.75
C PHE A 52 11.02 -2.09 -7.41
N ALA A 53 11.83 -1.79 -6.39
CA ALA A 53 12.05 -0.42 -5.95
C ALA A 53 13.29 0.18 -6.66
N CYS A 54 13.06 1.04 -7.65
CA CYS A 54 14.09 1.90 -8.22
C CYS A 54 13.92 3.35 -7.73
N LYS A 55 15.03 4.05 -7.52
CA LYS A 55 15.01 5.49 -7.24
C LYS A 55 14.95 6.23 -8.57
N LEU A 56 13.89 7.02 -8.77
CA LEU A 56 13.69 7.86 -9.94
C LEU A 56 13.72 9.34 -9.55
N ASP A 57 14.03 10.20 -10.51
CA ASP A 57 13.90 11.64 -10.33
C ASP A 57 12.45 12.03 -10.04
N GLY A 58 12.24 13.00 -9.14
CA GLY A 58 10.91 13.41 -8.70
C GLY A 58 10.03 13.96 -9.83
N LYS A 59 10.63 14.66 -10.81
CA LYS A 59 9.88 15.18 -11.98
C LYS A 59 9.46 14.04 -12.91
N LEU A 60 10.31 13.02 -13.05
CA LEU A 60 9.98 11.82 -13.82
C LEU A 60 8.83 11.05 -13.18
N VAL A 61 8.83 10.89 -11.85
CA VAL A 61 7.73 10.26 -11.12
C VAL A 61 6.42 11.03 -11.33
N ALA A 62 6.45 12.36 -11.21
CA ALA A 62 5.26 13.19 -11.43
C ALA A 62 4.70 13.02 -12.86
N ARG A 63 5.58 12.99 -13.87
CA ARG A 63 5.17 12.75 -15.26
C ARG A 63 4.56 11.37 -15.46
N LEU A 64 5.14 10.33 -14.87
CA LEU A 64 4.62 8.97 -14.95
C LEU A 64 3.24 8.86 -14.26
N GLN A 65 3.07 9.54 -13.12
CA GLN A 65 1.78 9.60 -12.43
C GLN A 65 0.72 10.31 -13.26
N GLU A 66 1.06 11.40 -13.95
CA GLU A 66 0.13 12.11 -14.83
C GLU A 66 -0.34 11.22 -15.98
N LEU A 67 0.61 10.57 -16.66
CA LEU A 67 0.31 9.65 -17.76
C LEU A 67 -0.48 8.42 -17.32
N ALA A 68 -0.27 7.97 -16.08
CA ALA A 68 -0.96 6.80 -15.54
C ALA A 68 -2.44 7.05 -15.24
N LYS A 69 -2.88 8.31 -15.08
CA LYS A 69 -4.30 8.64 -14.80
C LYS A 69 -5.21 8.19 -15.92
N ASP A 70 -4.75 8.33 -17.16
CA ASP A 70 -5.52 8.01 -18.36
C ASP A 70 -5.24 6.59 -18.88
N HIS A 71 -4.38 5.83 -18.20
CA HIS A 71 -3.93 4.51 -18.66
C HIS A 71 -4.83 3.39 -18.11
N PRO A 72 -5.35 2.48 -18.96
CA PRO A 72 -6.29 1.42 -18.52
C PRO A 72 -5.66 0.44 -17.52
N GLY A 73 -4.34 0.26 -17.56
CA GLY A 73 -3.58 -0.56 -16.60
C GLY A 73 -3.02 0.21 -15.39
N GLY A 74 -3.39 1.47 -15.21
CA GLY A 74 -2.82 2.37 -14.20
C GLY A 74 -1.29 2.50 -14.31
N ILE A 75 -0.63 2.82 -13.18
CA ILE A 75 0.82 3.05 -13.13
C ILE A 75 1.63 1.79 -13.45
N ASN A 76 1.18 0.61 -13.04
CA ASN A 76 1.90 -0.65 -13.26
C ASN A 76 1.85 -1.06 -14.73
N GLY A 77 0.70 -0.93 -15.39
CA GLY A 77 0.57 -1.19 -16.83
C GLY A 77 1.40 -0.23 -17.67
N LEU A 78 1.34 1.08 -17.36
CA LEU A 78 2.16 2.08 -18.03
C LEU A 78 3.65 1.79 -17.87
N MET A 79 4.09 1.43 -16.65
CA MET A 79 5.48 1.09 -16.40
C MET A 79 5.92 -0.16 -17.17
N GLY A 80 5.05 -1.17 -17.30
CA GLY A 80 5.31 -2.33 -18.15
C GLY A 80 5.61 -1.91 -19.59
N GLU A 81 4.73 -1.11 -20.21
CA GLU A 81 4.95 -0.64 -21.58
C GLU A 81 6.21 0.20 -21.75
N VAL A 82 6.46 1.14 -20.84
CA VAL A 82 7.63 2.03 -20.90
C VAL A 82 8.93 1.22 -20.76
N VAL A 83 8.96 0.24 -19.86
CA VAL A 83 10.13 -0.62 -19.65
C VAL A 83 10.36 -1.52 -20.86
N THR A 84 9.34 -2.21 -21.37
CA THR A 84 9.42 -3.06 -22.57
C THR A 84 9.91 -2.27 -23.78
N LYS A 85 9.31 -1.09 -24.05
CA LYS A 85 9.75 -0.19 -25.13
C LYS A 85 11.20 0.28 -24.96
N GLY A 86 11.64 0.50 -23.72
CA GLY A 86 13.02 0.90 -23.41
C GLY A 86 14.04 -0.23 -23.56
N LEU A 87 13.61 -1.49 -23.41
CA LEU A 87 14.41 -2.68 -23.66
C LEU A 87 14.49 -3.05 -25.14
N GLY A 88 13.57 -2.51 -25.97
CA GLY A 88 13.48 -2.82 -27.40
C GLY A 88 12.67 -4.08 -27.71
N ASP A 89 11.88 -4.53 -26.74
CA ASP A 89 10.93 -5.65 -26.84
C ASP A 89 9.56 -5.20 -27.39
#